data_AF-A0A8J6UMR6-F1
#
_entry.id   AF-A0A8J6UMR6-F1
#
_cell.length_a   1.000
_cell.length_b   1.000
_cell.length_c   1.000
_cell.angle_alpha   90.00
_cell.angle_beta   90.00
_cell.angle_gamma   90.00
#
_symmetry.space_group_name_H-M   'P 1'
#
loop_
_entity.id
_entity.type
_entity.pdbx_description
1 polymer ?
#
loop_
_entity_poly.entity_id
_entity_poly.type
_entity_poly.pdbx_seq_one_letter_code
_entity_poly.pdbx_strand_id
1 'polypeptide(L)'
;MDDQPITPHAVPVFDAEGNLTYIGDDGRRYVVGPLPELDEANVDQVMQRLLAGQTLFSDLETLANQWLEQVCGPNLSRAAALALLLSSLEMALDPGDDDAPA
;
A
#
# COMPACT_ATOMS: atom_id res chain seq x y z
N MET A 1 -16.31 -7.50 -10.63
CA MET A 1 -16.29 -6.50 -9.54
C MET A 1 -14.92 -5.88 -9.63
N ASP A 2 -14.86 -4.60 -10.02
CA ASP A 2 -13.58 -3.91 -10.20
C ASP A 2 -12.96 -3.64 -8.84
N ASP A 3 -11.85 -4.31 -8.56
CA ASP A 3 -11.07 -4.21 -7.32
C ASP A 3 -10.18 -2.96 -7.43
N GLN A 4 -10.78 -1.79 -7.18
CA GLN A 4 -10.02 -0.55 -7.14
C GLN A 4 -9.11 -0.55 -5.91
N PRO A 5 -7.80 -0.24 -6.04
CA PRO A 5 -6.93 -0.10 -4.87
C PRO A 5 -7.41 1.08 -4.03
N ILE A 6 -7.69 0.82 -2.76
CA ILE A 6 -8.15 1.82 -1.80
C ILE A 6 -6.94 2.34 -1.04
N THR A 7 -6.78 3.66 -1.01
CA THR A 7 -5.75 4.35 -0.24
C THR A 7 -6.08 4.29 1.27
N PRO A 8 -5.18 3.79 2.13
CA PRO A 8 -5.43 3.70 3.57
C PRO A 8 -5.51 5.08 4.24
N HIS A 9 -6.61 5.37 4.94
CA HIS A 9 -6.77 6.60 5.74
C HIS A 9 -6.22 6.50 7.16
N ALA A 10 -6.08 5.29 7.65
CA ALA A 10 -5.72 5.02 9.03
C ALA A 10 -4.62 3.98 9.10
N VAL A 11 -3.80 4.10 10.14
CA VAL A 11 -2.84 3.07 10.54
C VAL A 11 -3.54 1.71 10.52
N PRO A 12 -2.90 0.68 9.94
CA PRO A 12 -3.40 -0.68 10.00
C PRO A 12 -3.70 -1.11 11.46
N VAL A 13 -4.80 -1.82 11.68
CA VAL A 13 -5.22 -2.38 12.97
C VAL A 13 -5.63 -3.83 12.79
N PHE A 14 -5.39 -4.68 13.78
CA PHE A 14 -5.88 -6.06 13.74
C PHE A 14 -7.37 -6.14 14.06
N ASP A 15 -8.06 -7.04 13.34
CA ASP A 15 -9.38 -7.49 13.75
C ASP A 15 -9.31 -8.61 14.80
N ALA A 16 -10.47 -9.07 15.27
CA ALA A 16 -10.57 -10.12 16.28
C ALA A 16 -10.07 -11.49 15.81
N GLU A 17 -9.79 -11.64 14.52
CA GLU A 17 -9.32 -12.86 13.87
C GLU A 17 -7.81 -12.81 13.58
N GLY A 18 -7.14 -11.69 13.93
CA GLY A 18 -5.70 -11.50 13.75
C GLY A 18 -5.31 -11.02 12.35
N ASN A 19 -6.29 -10.61 11.52
CA ASN A 19 -5.99 -10.12 10.18
C ASN A 19 -5.60 -8.64 10.22
N LEU A 20 -4.60 -8.26 9.43
CA LEU A 20 -4.24 -6.86 9.27
C LEU A 20 -5.35 -6.15 8.50
N THR A 21 -5.98 -5.16 9.12
CA THR A 21 -7.04 -4.38 8.49
C THR A 21 -6.71 -2.90 8.46
N TYR A 22 -7.23 -2.15 7.50
CA TYR A 22 -7.19 -0.68 7.54
C TYR A 22 -8.58 -0.13 7.23
N ILE A 23 -8.81 1.13 7.59
CA ILE A 23 -10.06 1.82 7.25
C ILE A 23 -9.80 2.67 6.01
N GLY A 24 -10.59 2.43 4.97
CA GLY A 24 -10.59 3.22 3.74
C GLY A 24 -11.37 4.54 3.88
N ASP A 25 -11.23 5.39 2.86
CA ASP A 25 -11.96 6.65 2.65
C ASP A 25 -13.48 6.59 2.90
N ASP A 26 -14.09 5.43 2.67
CA ASP A 26 -15.54 5.20 2.79
C ASP A 26 -15.97 4.75 4.19
N GLY A 27 -15.03 4.73 5.14
CA GLY A 27 -15.23 4.24 6.51
C GLY A 27 -15.32 2.72 6.61
N ARG A 28 -15.09 1.98 5.52
CA ARG A 28 -15.10 0.51 5.53
C ARG A 28 -13.73 -0.03 5.89
N ARG A 29 -13.76 -1.17 6.57
CA ARG A 29 -12.56 -1.91 6.99
C ARG A 29 -12.18 -2.93 5.92
N TYR A 30 -10.95 -2.86 5.44
CA TYR A 30 -10.38 -3.73 4.41
C TYR A 30 -9.27 -4.58 5.01
N VAL A 31 -9.21 -5.86 4.60
CA VAL A 31 -8.19 -6.82 5.04
C VAL A 31 -7.02 -6.79 4.04
N VAL A 32 -5.81 -6.55 4.52
CA VAL A 32 -4.57 -6.47 3.70
C VAL A 32 -4.07 -7.86 3.29
N GLY A 33 -4.46 -8.89 4.05
CA GLY A 33 -4.13 -10.29 3.80
C GLY A 33 -3.85 -11.03 5.12
N PRO A 34 -3.83 -12.37 5.10
CA PRO A 34 -3.34 -13.13 6.25
C PRO A 34 -1.88 -12.76 6.47
N LEU A 35 -1.54 -12.38 7.70
CA LEU A 35 -0.13 -12.37 8.08
C LEU A 35 0.41 -13.80 7.98
N PRO A 36 1.71 -13.99 7.65
CA PRO A 36 2.33 -15.29 7.87
C PRO A 36 2.10 -15.73 9.33
N GLU A 37 2.13 -17.04 9.62
CA GLU A 37 2.02 -17.56 10.99
C GLU A 37 3.14 -16.95 11.85
N LEU A 38 2.87 -15.79 12.45
CA LEU A 38 3.79 -15.00 13.24
C LEU A 38 3.31 -15.11 14.68
N ASP A 39 4.20 -15.57 15.56
CA ASP A 39 3.97 -15.48 17.01
C ASP A 39 3.61 -14.03 17.40
N GLU A 40 2.80 -13.84 18.44
CA GLU A 40 2.29 -12.52 18.90
C GLU A 40 3.39 -11.44 19.01
N ALA A 41 4.59 -11.81 19.47
CA ALA A 41 5.73 -10.90 19.57
C ALA A 41 6.29 -10.44 18.21
N ASN A 42 6.19 -11.27 17.18
CA ASN A 42 6.60 -10.93 15.81
C ASN A 42 5.56 -10.02 15.15
N VAL A 43 4.28 -10.20 15.47
CA VAL A 43 3.17 -9.35 15.01
C VAL A 43 3.33 -7.92 15.55
N ASP A 44 3.58 -7.76 16.85
CA ASP A 44 3.83 -6.43 17.45
C ASP A 44 5.03 -5.72 16.81
N GLN A 45 6.10 -6.44 16.50
CA GLN A 45 7.27 -5.86 15.85
C GLN A 45 6.99 -5.41 14.41
N VAL A 46 6.19 -6.17 13.65
CA VAL A 46 5.72 -5.75 12.33
C VAL A 46 4.87 -4.48 12.44
N MET A 47 3.97 -4.40 13.42
CA MET A 47 3.15 -3.20 13.65
C MET A 47 3.98 -1.97 13.99
N GLN A 48 4.96 -2.10 14.88
CA GLN A 48 5.84 -0.99 15.21
C GLN A 48 6.60 -0.47 13.99
N ARG A 49 7.01 -1.36 13.07
CA ARG A 49 7.67 -0.98 11.81
C ARG A 49 6.70 -0.28 10.85
N LEU A 50 5.48 -0.79 10.68
CA LEU A 50 4.46 -0.15 9.84
C LEU A 50 4.07 1.22 10.38
N LEU A 51 3.85 1.33 11.70
CA LEU A 51 3.59 2.58 12.40
C LEU A 51 4.73 3.60 12.21
N ALA A 52 5.98 3.16 12.38
CA ALA A 52 7.15 4.01 12.18
C ALA A 52 7.27 4.50 10.72
N GLY A 53 6.80 3.70 9.76
CA GLY A 53 6.74 4.05 8.34
C GLY A 53 5.56 4.93 7.93
N GLN A 54 4.59 5.20 8.81
CA GLN A 54 3.33 5.86 8.45
C GLN A 54 3.54 7.25 7.84
N THR A 55 4.47 8.06 8.38
CA THR A 55 4.76 9.39 7.83
C THR A 55 5.29 9.30 6.41
N LEU A 56 6.23 8.38 6.16
CA LEU A 56 6.79 8.17 4.82
C LEU A 56 5.73 7.68 3.84
N PHE A 57 4.80 6.84 4.31
CA PHE A 57 3.69 6.38 3.49
C PHE A 57 2.76 7.54 3.08
N SER A 58 2.41 8.43 4.02
CA SER A 58 1.62 9.62 3.71
C SER A 58 2.32 10.60 2.75
N ASP A 59 3.65 10.69 2.83
CA ASP A 59 4.43 11.48 1.88
C ASP A 59 4.39 10.85 0.47
N LEU A 60 4.47 9.52 0.36
CA LEU A 60 4.31 8.80 -0.90
C LEU A 60 2.92 9.02 -1.51
N GLU A 61 1.85 8.95 -0.71
CA GLU A 61 0.48 9.24 -1.17
C GLU A 61 0.34 10.67 -1.69
N THR A 62 0.96 11.63 -1.01
CA THR A 62 0.95 13.04 -1.41
C THR A 62 1.68 13.22 -2.75
N LEU A 63 2.86 12.63 -2.90
CA LEU A 63 3.65 12.69 -4.13
C LEU A 63 2.94 11.99 -5.30
N ALA A 64 2.32 10.84 -5.05
CA ALA A 64 1.55 10.11 -6.05
C ALA A 64 0.36 10.94 -6.56
N ASN A 65 -0.37 11.60 -5.65
CA ASN A 65 -1.48 12.47 -6.04
C ASN A 65 -1.02 13.68 -6.85
N GLN A 66 0.07 14.34 -6.45
CA GLN A 66 0.65 15.46 -7.21
C GLN A 66 1.07 15.03 -8.61
N TRP A 67 1.71 13.87 -8.74
CA TRP A 67 2.08 13.33 -10.04
C TRP A 67 0.83 13.06 -10.90
N LEU A 68 -0.21 12.45 -10.34
CA LEU A 68 -1.47 12.20 -11.04
C LEU A 68 -2.10 13.51 -11.52
N GLU A 69 -2.19 14.54 -10.68
CA GLU A 69 -2.71 15.85 -11.06
C GLU A 69 -1.92 16.48 -12.23
N GLN A 70 -0.61 16.24 -12.28
CA GLN A 70 0.25 16.79 -13.32
C GLN A 70 0.13 16.07 -14.67
N VAL A 71 -0.05 14.74 -14.67
CA VAL A 71 -0.06 13.93 -15.91
C VAL A 71 -1.45 13.64 -16.46
N CYS A 72 -2.48 13.71 -15.60
CA CYS A 72 -3.85 13.49 -16.03
C CYS A 72 -4.32 14.60 -16.97
N GLY A 73 -5.12 14.23 -17.97
CA GLY A 73 -5.62 15.20 -18.94
C GLY A 73 -6.61 14.58 -19.91
N PRO A 74 -7.01 15.32 -20.96
CA PRO A 74 -8.03 14.86 -21.92
C PRO A 74 -7.66 13.56 -22.64
N ASN A 75 -6.37 13.22 -22.71
CA ASN A 75 -5.87 12.02 -23.38
C ASN A 75 -5.41 10.91 -22.42
N LEU A 76 -5.40 11.18 -21.11
CA LEU A 76 -4.93 10.23 -20.11
C LEU A 76 -5.83 10.32 -18.87
N SER A 77 -6.67 9.30 -18.69
CA SER A 77 -7.54 9.21 -17.53
C SER A 77 -6.72 8.97 -16.27
N ARG A 78 -7.26 9.38 -15.11
CA ARG A 78 -6.63 9.14 -13.81
C ARG A 78 -6.38 7.66 -13.52
N ALA A 79 -7.30 6.79 -13.92
CA ALA A 79 -7.13 5.34 -13.77
C ALA A 79 -5.95 4.82 -14.60
N ALA A 80 -5.81 5.28 -15.85
CA ALA A 80 -4.70 4.87 -16.72
C ALA A 80 -3.36 5.43 -16.22
N ALA A 81 -3.33 6.68 -15.76
CA ALA A 81 -2.15 7.28 -15.14
C ALA A 81 -1.72 6.51 -13.88
N LEU A 82 -2.66 6.16 -13.01
CA LEU A 82 -2.39 5.38 -11.80
C LEU A 82 -1.81 4.00 -12.13
N ALA A 83 -2.38 3.30 -13.12
CA ALA A 83 -1.84 2.02 -13.56
C ALA A 83 -0.39 2.16 -14.06
N LEU A 84 -0.09 3.20 -14.85
CA LEU A 84 1.28 3.48 -15.31
C LEU A 84 2.25 3.76 -14.15
N LEU A 85 1.81 4.53 -13.15
CA LEU A 85 2.62 4.84 -11.97
C LEU A 85 2.96 3.56 -11.21
N LEU A 86 1.96 2.73 -10.92
CA LEU A 86 2.15 1.49 -10.16
C LEU A 86 3.07 0.51 -10.89
N SER A 87 2.88 0.28 -12.19
CA SER A 87 3.78 -0.59 -12.96
C SER A 87 5.20 -0.04 -13.07
N SER A 88 5.36 1.29 -13.13
CA SER A 88 6.69 1.91 -13.16
C SER A 88 7.41 1.78 -11.81
N LEU A 89 6.67 1.94 -10.70
CA LEU A 89 7.20 1.75 -9.36
C LEU A 89 7.53 0.28 -9.09
N GLU A 90 6.67 -0.64 -9.51
CA GLU A 90 6.92 -2.09 -9.43
C GLU A 90 8.23 -2.45 -10.12
N MET A 91 8.42 -2.01 -11.37
CA MET A 91 9.67 -2.26 -12.11
C MET A 91 10.91 -1.59 -11.47
N ALA A 92 10.74 -0.43 -10.82
CA ALA A 92 11.85 0.29 -10.21
C ALA A 92 12.24 -0.23 -8.82
N LEU A 93 11.28 -0.81 -8.09
CA LEU A 93 11.44 -1.27 -6.71
C LEU A 93 11.61 -2.79 -6.60
N ASP A 94 11.24 -3.54 -7.64
CA ASP A 94 11.61 -4.94 -7.78
C ASP A 94 13.10 -5.01 -8.19
N PRO A 95 14.01 -5.43 -7.29
CA PRO A 95 15.42 -5.56 -7.64
C PRO A 95 15.68 -6.66 -8.68
N GLY A 96 14.66 -7.43 -9.09
CA GLY A 96 14.83 -8.68 -9.80
C GLY A 96 15.35 -9.74 -8.84
N ASP A 97 14.94 -10.98 -9.02
CA ASP A 97 15.44 -12.17 -8.30
C ASP A 97 16.94 -12.48 -8.59
N ASP A 98 17.82 -11.47 -8.65
CA ASP A 98 19.22 -11.63 -9.08
C ASP A 98 20.24 -11.32 -7.97
N ASP A 99 19.84 -11.48 -6.70
CA ASP A 99 20.80 -11.48 -5.58
C ASP A 99 20.47 -12.57 -4.54
N ALA A 100 20.44 -13.82 -5.01
CA ALA A 100 20.67 -14.98 -4.15
C ALA A 100 22.14 -15.41 -4.31
N PRO A 101 23.04 -15.14 -3.34
CA PRO A 101 24.35 -15.78 -3.34
C PRO A 101 24.17 -17.29 -3.11
N ALA A 102 24.73 -18.08 -4.03
CA ALA A 102 24.84 -19.54 -3.97
C ALA A 102 25.70 -20.05 -2.80
#